data_AF-A0A7S9CR46-F1
#
_entry.id   AF-A0A7S9CR46-F1
#
_cell.length_a   1.000
_cell.length_b   1.000
_cell.length_c   1.000
_cell.angle_alpha   90.00
_cell.angle_beta   90.00
_cell.angle_gamma   90.00
#
_symmetry.space_group_name_H-M   'P 1'
#
loop_
_entity.id
_entity.type
_entity.pdbx_description
1 polymer ?
#
loop_
_entity_poly.entity_id
_entity_poly.type
_entity_poly.pdbx_seq_one_letter_code
_entity_poly.pdbx_strand_id
1 'polypeptide(L)'
;MIYEDGKPLGPAHSTPHDTIATLGHGRFSHWMGNYPVFVFSSSDNTNPETNGRDYWAVLPPPPHGSGIPPDVKGEKHLLVRPFARYPGSTFGAIAKDKWFADVADIPGKLDTRSPIVIYENGKPLGPAHSTPHDTIATLGHGRFSHWKAPGSSIVVFSSSDNTDPESNGRDYWAIKPE
;
A
#
# COMPACT_ATOMS: atom_id res chain seq x y z
N MET A 1 -5.22 -9.34 -9.74
CA MET A 1 -5.34 -10.67 -10.40
C MET A 1 -5.58 -11.71 -9.33
N ILE A 2 -6.40 -12.73 -9.56
CA ILE A 2 -6.59 -13.86 -8.64
C ILE A 2 -6.02 -15.10 -9.32
N TYR A 3 -5.33 -15.95 -8.54
CA TYR A 3 -4.79 -17.22 -8.99
C TYR A 3 -5.44 -18.39 -8.25
N GLU A 4 -5.60 -19.51 -8.94
CA GLU A 4 -6.04 -20.83 -8.45
C GLU A 4 -4.95 -21.84 -8.80
N ASP A 5 -4.34 -22.47 -7.80
CA ASP A 5 -3.22 -23.42 -7.98
C ASP A 5 -2.11 -22.86 -8.91
N GLY A 6 -1.84 -21.56 -8.80
CA GLY A 6 -0.86 -20.85 -9.64
C GLY A 6 -1.30 -20.48 -11.05
N LYS A 7 -2.55 -20.79 -11.44
CA LYS A 7 -3.12 -20.37 -12.72
C LYS A 7 -4.02 -19.14 -12.55
N PRO A 8 -3.94 -18.12 -13.42
CA PRO A 8 -4.78 -16.94 -13.30
C PRO A 8 -6.24 -17.32 -13.56
N LEU A 9 -7.11 -16.88 -12.67
CA LEU A 9 -8.56 -16.90 -12.87
C LEU A 9 -8.97 -15.74 -13.79
N GLY A 10 -10.10 -15.92 -14.47
CA GLY A 10 -10.72 -14.86 -15.25
C GLY A 10 -12.06 -15.31 -15.85
N PRO A 11 -12.80 -14.40 -16.49
CA PRO A 11 -12.43 -13.00 -16.76
C PRO A 11 -12.50 -12.07 -15.53
N ALA A 12 -11.58 -11.12 -15.49
CA ALA A 12 -11.53 -10.03 -14.52
C ALA A 12 -12.65 -9.01 -14.75
N HIS A 13 -12.97 -8.22 -13.72
CA HIS A 13 -13.97 -7.14 -13.78
C HIS A 13 -15.33 -7.60 -14.32
N SER A 14 -15.76 -8.80 -13.92
CA SER A 14 -17.03 -9.36 -14.39
C SER A 14 -18.20 -8.52 -13.89
N THR A 15 -18.76 -7.69 -14.77
CA THR A 15 -19.96 -6.89 -14.56
C THR A 15 -21.10 -7.40 -15.44
N PRO A 16 -22.33 -7.55 -14.91
CA PRO A 16 -22.71 -7.28 -13.52
C PRO A 16 -22.12 -8.33 -12.54
N HIS A 17 -21.90 -7.92 -11.29
CA HIS A 17 -21.20 -8.75 -10.29
C HIS A 17 -21.91 -10.06 -9.98
N ASP A 18 -23.23 -10.12 -10.22
CA ASP A 18 -24.04 -11.33 -10.09
C ASP A 18 -23.56 -12.46 -11.00
N THR A 19 -22.94 -12.16 -12.14
CA THR A 19 -22.38 -13.16 -13.06
C THR A 19 -21.30 -14.02 -12.44
N ILE A 20 -20.63 -13.55 -11.38
CA ILE A 20 -19.65 -14.37 -10.65
C ILE A 20 -20.35 -15.48 -9.87
N ALA A 21 -21.52 -15.21 -9.29
CA ALA A 21 -22.31 -16.19 -8.56
C ALA A 21 -23.17 -17.07 -9.49
N THR A 22 -23.64 -16.53 -10.62
CA THR A 22 -24.58 -17.24 -11.51
C THR A 22 -23.90 -18.01 -12.64
N LEU A 23 -22.75 -17.54 -13.13
CA LEU A 23 -21.97 -18.22 -14.18
C LEU A 23 -20.69 -18.83 -13.62
N GLY A 24 -20.00 -18.11 -12.74
CA GLY A 24 -18.72 -18.52 -12.18
C GLY A 24 -17.63 -18.66 -13.24
N HIS A 25 -16.96 -19.81 -13.31
CA HIS A 25 -15.89 -20.18 -14.24
C HIS A 25 -14.64 -19.30 -14.13
N GLY A 26 -14.18 -19.05 -12.91
CA GLY A 26 -13.00 -18.22 -12.66
C GLY A 26 -13.27 -16.71 -12.75
N ARG A 27 -14.52 -16.29 -12.95
CA ARG A 27 -14.89 -14.87 -12.92
C ARG A 27 -14.55 -14.27 -11.57
N PHE A 28 -14.06 -13.04 -11.61
CA PHE A 28 -13.86 -12.25 -10.40
C PHE A 28 -14.12 -10.76 -10.62
N SER A 29 -14.39 -10.06 -9.52
CA SER A 29 -14.46 -8.60 -9.46
C SER A 29 -13.93 -8.11 -8.12
N HIS A 30 -13.40 -6.89 -8.12
CA HIS A 30 -13.04 -6.18 -6.91
C HIS A 30 -13.60 -4.77 -6.99
N TRP A 31 -14.06 -4.24 -5.87
CA TRP A 31 -14.53 -2.87 -5.78
C TRP A 31 -14.36 -2.32 -4.37
N MET A 32 -14.41 -0.99 -4.26
CA MET A 32 -14.39 -0.30 -2.98
C MET A 32 -15.83 -0.09 -2.50
N GLY A 33 -16.20 -0.70 -1.38
CA GLY A 33 -17.42 -0.40 -0.61
C GLY A 33 -17.07 0.24 0.74
N ASN A 34 -17.79 -0.12 1.80
CA ASN A 34 -17.38 0.22 3.19
C ASN A 34 -16.02 -0.39 3.56
N TYR A 35 -15.70 -1.53 2.96
CA TYR A 35 -14.40 -2.21 2.98
C TYR A 35 -14.04 -2.61 1.54
N PRO A 36 -12.75 -2.84 1.22
CA PRO A 36 -12.38 -3.45 -0.06
C PRO A 36 -12.96 -4.86 -0.15
N VAL A 37 -13.69 -5.15 -1.23
CA VAL A 37 -14.32 -6.47 -1.45
C VAL A 37 -13.69 -7.13 -2.66
N PHE A 38 -13.36 -8.42 -2.52
CA PHE A 38 -12.99 -9.32 -3.62
C PHE A 38 -14.02 -10.44 -3.69
N VAL A 39 -14.61 -10.65 -4.87
CA VAL A 39 -15.51 -11.77 -5.13
C VAL A 39 -14.98 -12.54 -6.32
N PHE A 40 -14.94 -13.86 -6.21
CA PHE A 40 -14.46 -14.75 -7.26
C PHE A 40 -15.20 -16.09 -7.22
N SER A 41 -15.01 -16.87 -8.27
CA SER A 41 -15.47 -18.26 -8.39
C SER A 41 -14.28 -19.13 -8.77
N SER A 42 -14.30 -20.41 -8.42
CA SER A 42 -13.32 -21.38 -8.93
C SER A 42 -13.44 -21.55 -10.44
N SER A 43 -12.38 -22.04 -11.09
CA SER A 43 -12.38 -22.22 -12.55
C SER A 43 -13.41 -23.26 -13.02
N ASP A 44 -13.77 -24.21 -12.15
CA ASP A 44 -14.67 -25.33 -12.41
C ASP A 44 -16.00 -25.26 -11.62
N ASN A 45 -16.29 -24.14 -10.96
CA ASN A 45 -17.47 -23.90 -10.13
C ASN A 45 -17.60 -24.82 -8.89
N THR A 46 -16.57 -25.58 -8.53
CA THR A 46 -16.53 -26.23 -7.22
C THR A 46 -16.43 -25.18 -6.10
N ASN A 47 -16.97 -25.46 -4.91
CA ASN A 47 -16.93 -24.51 -3.80
C ASN A 47 -15.47 -24.18 -3.40
N PRO A 48 -14.99 -22.92 -3.56
CA PRO A 48 -13.62 -22.54 -3.22
C PRO A 48 -13.27 -22.77 -1.74
N GLU A 49 -14.27 -22.79 -0.85
CA GLU A 49 -14.05 -23.03 0.59
C GLU A 49 -13.73 -24.50 0.90
N THR A 50 -14.13 -25.43 0.02
CA THR A 50 -14.06 -26.88 0.31
C THR A 50 -13.38 -27.70 -0.77
N ASN A 51 -12.98 -27.11 -1.90
CA ASN A 51 -12.38 -27.86 -3.01
C ASN A 51 -10.89 -28.17 -2.81
N GLY A 52 -10.27 -27.65 -1.75
CA GLY A 52 -8.88 -27.94 -1.38
C GLY A 52 -7.83 -27.29 -2.28
N ARG A 53 -8.20 -26.29 -3.09
CA ARG A 53 -7.28 -25.53 -3.94
C ARG A 53 -6.74 -24.29 -3.24
N ASP A 54 -5.55 -23.86 -3.65
CA ASP A 54 -4.94 -22.64 -3.13
C ASP A 54 -5.36 -21.42 -3.96
N TYR A 55 -5.81 -20.38 -3.27
CA TYR A 55 -6.21 -19.11 -3.89
C TYR A 55 -5.41 -17.94 -3.33
N TRP A 56 -4.89 -17.10 -4.22
CA TRP A 56 -4.25 -15.85 -3.80
C TRP A 56 -4.52 -14.72 -4.79
N ALA A 57 -4.74 -13.53 -4.23
CA ALA A 57 -4.82 -12.31 -5.00
C ALA A 57 -3.43 -11.70 -5.12
N VAL A 58 -2.97 -11.50 -6.35
CA VAL A 58 -1.84 -10.62 -6.65
C VAL A 58 -2.45 -9.28 -7.01
N LEU A 59 -2.28 -8.28 -6.14
CA LEU A 59 -2.34 -6.90 -6.60
C LEU A 59 -1.27 -6.80 -7.69
N PRO A 60 -1.59 -6.33 -8.91
CA PRO A 60 -0.55 -6.16 -9.91
C PRO A 60 0.62 -5.44 -9.23
N PRO A 61 1.88 -5.83 -9.52
CA PRO A 61 3.00 -5.05 -9.03
C PRO A 61 2.63 -3.59 -9.31
N PRO A 62 2.86 -2.68 -8.35
CA PRO A 62 2.63 -1.26 -8.60
C PRO A 62 3.17 -0.97 -9.99
N PRO A 63 2.50 -0.17 -10.82
CA PRO A 63 2.92 0.07 -12.20
C PRO A 63 4.40 0.54 -12.34
N HIS A 64 5.03 0.78 -11.20
CA HIS A 64 6.28 1.44 -10.90
C HIS A 64 6.93 0.75 -9.68
N GLY A 65 7.76 -0.27 -9.91
CA GLY A 65 8.59 -0.93 -8.90
C GLY A 65 8.67 -2.46 -9.06
N SER A 66 9.53 -3.10 -8.27
CA SER A 66 9.71 -4.56 -8.20
C SER A 66 8.67 -5.26 -7.33
N GLY A 67 8.00 -4.54 -6.42
CA GLY A 67 7.14 -5.11 -5.39
C GLY A 67 7.87 -6.01 -4.38
N ILE A 68 9.21 -6.01 -4.38
CA ILE A 68 10.01 -6.83 -3.47
C ILE A 68 10.19 -6.06 -2.15
N PRO A 69 9.83 -6.66 -1.00
CA PRO A 69 10.04 -6.03 0.30
C PRO A 69 11.54 -5.93 0.64
N PRO A 70 11.97 -4.88 1.36
CA PRO A 70 13.33 -4.80 1.91
C PRO A 70 13.67 -6.01 2.79
N ASP A 71 14.93 -6.47 2.73
CA ASP A 71 15.46 -7.56 3.56
C ASP A 71 15.81 -7.07 4.97
N VAL A 72 14.77 -6.70 5.72
CA VAL A 72 14.85 -6.22 7.10
C VAL A 72 13.85 -7.02 7.93
N LYS A 73 14.13 -7.36 9.18
CA LYS A 73 13.14 -8.01 10.05
C LYS A 73 12.08 -7.01 10.51
N GLY A 74 10.86 -7.47 10.80
CA GLY A 74 9.74 -6.59 11.13
C GLY A 74 8.53 -6.71 10.23
N GLU A 75 7.48 -6.00 10.63
CA GLU A 75 6.22 -5.88 9.89
C GLU A 75 6.40 -4.90 8.73
N LYS A 76 5.97 -5.30 7.52
CA LYS A 76 6.22 -4.55 6.27
C LYS A 76 4.94 -4.38 5.49
N HIS A 77 4.64 -3.13 5.13
CA HIS A 77 3.51 -2.80 4.27
C HIS A 77 3.97 -1.93 3.11
N LEU A 78 3.60 -2.33 1.91
CA LEU A 78 3.83 -1.55 0.71
C LEU A 78 2.93 -0.31 0.75
N LEU A 79 3.51 0.87 0.54
CA LEU A 79 2.76 2.10 0.33
C LEU A 79 2.24 2.08 -1.11
N VAL A 80 0.92 1.94 -1.24
CA VAL A 80 0.26 1.77 -2.54
C VAL A 80 -0.27 3.11 -3.05
N ARG A 81 0.02 3.39 -4.31
CA ARG A 81 -0.51 4.54 -5.07
C ARG A 81 -2.05 4.47 -5.23
N PRO A 82 -2.73 5.59 -5.52
CA PRO A 82 -2.17 6.93 -5.72
C PRO A 82 -1.76 7.60 -4.41
N PHE A 83 -0.63 8.30 -4.44
CA PHE A 83 -0.20 9.20 -3.38
C PHE A 83 -0.79 10.58 -3.63
N ALA A 84 -1.36 11.19 -2.59
CA ALA A 84 -1.81 12.58 -2.69
C ALA A 84 -0.59 13.51 -2.61
N ARG A 85 -0.59 14.60 -3.38
CA ARG A 85 0.48 15.59 -3.30
C ARG A 85 0.43 16.33 -1.96
N TYR A 86 1.58 16.53 -1.33
CA TYR A 86 1.66 17.34 -0.12
C TYR A 86 1.47 18.83 -0.47
N PRO A 87 0.54 19.54 0.19
CA PRO A 87 0.28 20.95 -0.10
C PRO A 87 1.54 21.81 -0.01
N GLY A 88 1.73 22.69 -0.98
CA GLY A 88 2.89 23.59 -1.03
C GLY A 88 4.21 22.94 -1.45
N SER A 89 4.23 21.63 -1.75
CA SER A 89 5.42 20.94 -2.27
C SER A 89 5.29 20.56 -3.74
N THR A 90 6.41 20.48 -4.45
CA THR A 90 6.47 19.95 -5.82
C THR A 90 6.81 18.46 -5.89
N PHE A 91 7.31 17.88 -4.80
CA PHE A 91 7.84 16.52 -4.73
C PHE A 91 7.37 15.75 -3.49
N GLY A 92 6.75 16.42 -2.52
CA GLY A 92 6.19 15.80 -1.33
C GLY A 92 4.91 15.03 -1.64
N ALA A 93 4.78 13.86 -1.02
CA ALA A 93 3.66 12.94 -1.20
C ALA A 93 3.06 12.53 0.16
N ILE A 94 1.79 12.15 0.12
CA ILE A 94 0.99 11.65 1.25
C ILE A 94 0.49 10.25 0.88
N ALA A 95 0.93 9.25 1.64
CA ALA A 95 0.41 7.90 1.59
C ALA A 95 -0.52 7.64 2.78
N LYS A 96 -1.65 6.96 2.53
CA LYS A 96 -2.53 6.49 3.59
C LYS A 96 -1.93 5.24 4.23
N ASP A 97 -1.95 5.19 5.56
CA ASP A 97 -1.51 4.04 6.34
C ASP A 97 -2.69 3.54 7.20
N LYS A 98 -2.98 2.24 7.07
CA LYS A 98 -4.03 1.56 7.83
C LYS A 98 -3.46 0.58 8.85
N TRP A 99 -2.15 0.37 8.85
CA TRP A 99 -1.50 -0.73 9.54
C TRP A 99 -0.81 -0.25 10.81
N PHE A 100 -0.22 0.94 10.81
CA PHE A 100 0.59 1.44 11.93
C PHE A 100 -0.03 2.62 12.70
N ALA A 101 -1.37 2.74 12.67
CA ALA A 101 -2.09 3.85 13.30
C ALA A 101 -1.98 3.89 14.84
N ASP A 102 -1.67 2.76 15.46
CA ASP A 102 -1.44 2.61 16.91
C ASP A 102 -0.08 3.17 17.34
N VAL A 103 0.93 3.12 16.45
CA VAL A 103 2.30 3.59 16.71
C VAL A 103 2.64 4.92 16.02
N ALA A 104 1.70 5.56 15.34
CA ALA A 104 1.90 6.84 14.67
C ALA A 104 2.13 8.02 15.64
N ASP A 105 2.86 9.05 15.19
CA ASP A 105 3.05 10.26 15.98
C ASP A 105 1.71 10.96 16.24
N ILE A 106 1.53 11.46 17.47
CA ILE A 106 0.35 12.26 17.84
C ILE A 106 0.74 13.74 17.79
N PRO A 107 0.04 14.58 16.99
CA PRO A 107 0.30 16.02 16.96
C PRO A 107 0.28 16.62 18.37
N GLY A 108 1.34 17.35 18.73
CA GLY A 108 1.47 18.00 20.05
C GLY A 108 2.01 17.11 21.17
N LYS A 109 2.28 15.81 20.93
CA LYS A 109 2.94 14.93 21.90
C LYS A 109 4.38 14.65 21.47
N LEU A 110 5.32 15.44 22.00
CA LEU A 110 6.72 15.46 21.56
C LEU A 110 7.53 14.22 21.95
N ASP A 111 7.00 13.38 22.84
CA ASP A 111 7.65 12.25 23.48
C ASP A 111 7.22 10.89 22.89
N THR A 112 6.34 10.91 21.87
CA THR A 112 6.10 9.74 21.02
C THR A 112 6.84 9.93 19.69
N ARG A 113 7.63 8.92 19.31
CA ARG A 113 8.24 8.80 17.99
C ARG A 113 7.81 7.49 17.37
N SER A 114 7.16 7.58 16.22
CA SER A 114 6.77 6.44 15.42
C SER A 114 8.01 5.58 15.09
N PRO A 115 7.98 4.26 15.36
CA PRO A 115 9.09 3.38 15.04
C PRO A 115 9.21 3.07 13.54
N ILE A 116 8.29 3.56 12.71
CA ILE A 116 8.23 3.26 11.28
C ILE A 116 9.37 3.90 10.51
N VAL A 117 9.98 3.12 9.62
CA VAL A 117 10.96 3.56 8.63
C VAL A 117 10.38 3.38 7.23
N ILE A 118 10.54 4.40 6.38
CA ILE A 118 10.17 4.31 4.97
C ILE A 118 11.36 3.83 4.17
N TYR A 119 11.15 2.88 3.27
CA TYR A 119 12.16 2.41 2.33
C TYR A 119 11.77 2.75 0.90
N GLU A 120 12.73 3.24 0.12
CA GLU A 120 12.63 3.46 -1.32
C GLU A 120 13.51 2.43 -2.04
N ASN A 121 12.92 1.56 -2.87
CA ASN A 121 13.65 0.50 -3.60
C ASN A 121 14.63 -0.29 -2.70
N GLY A 122 14.19 -0.68 -1.50
CA GLY A 122 15.01 -1.44 -0.56
C GLY A 122 15.98 -0.60 0.29
N LYS A 123 16.08 0.71 0.09
CA LYS A 123 16.96 1.60 0.87
C LYS A 123 16.16 2.48 1.83
N PRO A 124 16.56 2.62 3.11
CA PRO A 124 15.85 3.47 4.04
C PRO A 124 15.95 4.94 3.62
N LEU A 125 14.80 5.61 3.64
CA LEU A 125 14.69 7.06 3.52
C LEU A 125 14.97 7.71 4.87
N GLY A 126 15.39 8.97 4.83
CA GLY A 126 15.50 9.82 6.01
C GLY A 126 15.98 11.22 5.64
N PRO A 127 16.06 12.15 6.61
CA PRO A 127 15.77 11.97 8.03
C PRO A 127 14.29 11.67 8.37
N ALA A 128 14.07 10.79 9.36
CA ALA A 128 12.76 10.50 9.95
C ALA A 128 12.28 11.66 10.87
N HIS A 129 10.97 11.71 11.13
CA HIS A 129 10.32 12.69 12.03
C HIS A 129 10.71 14.13 11.70
N SER A 130 10.73 14.49 10.42
CA SER A 130 11.09 15.83 9.98
C SER A 130 10.04 16.84 10.43
N THR A 131 10.20 17.37 11.64
CA THR A 131 9.42 18.46 12.23
C THR A 131 10.22 19.77 12.20
N PRO A 132 9.67 20.90 11.71
CA PRO A 132 8.33 21.05 11.14
C PRO A 132 8.18 20.28 9.81
N HIS A 133 6.97 19.81 9.52
CA HIS A 133 6.64 19.10 8.27
C HIS A 133 6.97 19.93 7.02
N ASP A 134 7.07 21.25 7.19
CA ASP A 134 7.53 22.18 6.16
C ASP A 134 8.90 21.82 5.60
N THR A 135 9.77 21.16 6.37
CA THR A 135 11.07 20.68 5.87
C THR A 135 10.93 19.54 4.86
N ILE A 136 9.87 18.72 4.94
CA ILE A 136 9.55 17.75 3.88
C ILE A 136 9.07 18.50 2.65
N ALA A 137 8.26 19.55 2.80
CA ALA A 137 7.75 20.30 1.66
C ALA A 137 8.82 21.14 0.93
N THR A 138 9.80 21.65 1.68
CA THR A 138 10.79 22.62 1.21
C THR A 138 12.15 22.01 0.89
N LEU A 139 12.60 20.97 1.64
CA LEU A 139 13.89 20.33 1.44
C LEU A 139 13.77 18.96 0.77
N GLY A 140 12.81 18.14 1.21
CA GLY A 140 12.66 16.78 0.72
C GLY A 140 13.87 15.89 1.00
N HIS A 141 14.42 15.24 -0.03
CA HIS A 141 15.59 14.37 0.00
C HIS A 141 15.44 13.14 0.90
N GLY A 142 14.30 12.44 0.78
CA GLY A 142 14.02 11.26 1.58
C GLY A 142 13.46 11.57 2.97
N ARG A 143 13.21 12.85 3.30
CA ARG A 143 12.54 13.19 4.55
C ARG A 143 11.14 12.60 4.60
N PHE A 144 10.77 12.12 5.78
CA PHE A 144 9.41 11.66 6.03
C PHE A 144 8.94 11.95 7.46
N SER A 145 7.63 11.87 7.66
CA SER A 145 6.93 11.95 8.94
C SER A 145 5.71 11.03 8.90
N HIS A 146 5.41 10.37 10.01
CA HIS A 146 4.30 9.43 10.14
C HIS A 146 3.43 9.82 11.34
N TRP A 147 2.20 10.23 11.09
CA TRP A 147 1.33 10.73 12.15
C TRP A 147 -0.11 10.23 12.04
N LYS A 148 -0.80 10.32 13.17
CA LYS A 148 -2.18 9.85 13.33
C LYS A 148 -3.18 10.73 12.59
N ALA A 149 -4.12 10.09 11.91
CA ALA A 149 -5.26 10.73 11.25
C ALA A 149 -6.58 10.15 11.80
N PRO A 150 -7.74 10.79 11.62
CA PRO A 150 -9.01 10.23 12.08
C PRO A 150 -9.23 8.81 11.53
N GLY A 151 -9.31 7.82 12.44
CA GLY A 151 -9.50 6.41 12.10
C GLY A 151 -8.34 5.70 11.39
N SER A 152 -7.16 6.31 11.26
CA SER A 152 -6.00 5.76 10.52
C SER A 152 -4.69 6.49 10.86
N SER A 153 -3.66 6.34 10.04
CA SER A 153 -2.47 7.20 10.01
C SER A 153 -2.12 7.59 8.58
N ILE A 154 -1.23 8.56 8.43
CA ILE A 154 -0.67 8.93 7.13
C ILE A 154 0.85 9.07 7.23
N VAL A 155 1.52 8.74 6.12
CA VAL A 155 2.93 9.00 5.92
C VAL A 155 3.06 10.16 4.94
N VAL A 156 3.74 11.21 5.36
CA VAL A 156 4.18 12.29 4.48
C VAL A 156 5.65 12.09 4.19
N PHE A 157 6.04 12.05 2.92
CA PHE A 157 7.40 11.74 2.53
C PHE A 157 7.80 12.40 1.21
N SER A 158 9.09 12.33 0.90
CA SER A 158 9.68 12.72 -0.38
C SER A 158 10.59 11.59 -0.85
N SER A 159 10.81 11.47 -2.16
CA SER A 159 11.84 10.57 -2.69
C SER A 159 13.25 11.06 -2.34
N SER A 160 14.24 10.19 -2.43
CA SER A 160 15.64 10.53 -2.08
C SER A 160 16.23 11.65 -2.97
N ASP A 161 15.73 11.79 -4.19
CA ASP A 161 16.18 12.75 -5.19
C ASP A 161 15.10 13.77 -5.59
N ASN A 162 14.02 13.88 -4.81
CA ASN A 162 12.88 14.78 -5.05
C ASN A 162 12.15 14.57 -6.39
N THR A 163 12.35 13.43 -7.06
CA THR A 163 11.43 13.00 -8.12
C THR A 163 10.06 12.68 -7.54
N ASP A 164 8.99 12.98 -8.28
CA ASP A 164 7.62 12.78 -7.80
C ASP A 164 7.34 11.29 -7.46
N PRO A 165 7.06 10.94 -6.19
CA PRO A 165 6.81 9.56 -5.77
C PRO A 165 5.65 8.90 -6.49
N GLU A 166 4.67 9.68 -6.98
CA GLU A 166 3.55 9.13 -7.73
C GLU A 166 3.99 8.55 -9.08
N SER A 167 4.97 9.17 -9.74
CA SER A 167 5.32 8.87 -11.14
C SER A 167 6.73 8.30 -11.35
N ASN A 168 7.60 8.29 -10.33
CA ASN A 168 9.02 8.00 -10.49
C ASN A 168 9.43 6.52 -10.63
N GLY A 169 8.50 5.57 -10.71
CA GLY A 169 8.88 4.17 -10.95
C GLY A 169 9.26 3.36 -9.70
N ARG A 170 9.22 3.93 -8.48
CA ARG A 170 9.84 3.31 -7.29
C ARG A 170 8.84 2.63 -6.34
N ASP A 171 9.32 1.62 -5.64
CA ASP A 171 8.62 0.99 -4.52
C ASP A 171 8.88 1.77 -3.23
N TYR A 172 7.82 2.01 -2.47
CA TYR A 172 7.88 2.61 -1.15
C TYR A 172 7.30 1.66 -0.11
N TRP A 173 8.05 1.32 0.94
CA TRP A 173 7.60 0.43 2.01
C TRP A 173 7.61 1.14 3.34
N ALA A 174 6.54 0.99 4.12
CA ALA A 174 6.54 1.31 5.55
C ALA A 174 6.90 0.04 6.34
N ILE A 175 7.96 0.12 7.15
CA ILE A 175 8.43 -1.01 7.96
C ILE A 175 8.46 -0.61 9.42
N LYS A 176 7.88 -1.45 10.28
CA LYS A 176 8.10 -1.45 11.74
C LYS A 176 9.17 -2.50 12.05
N PRO A 177 10.42 -2.11 12.33
CA PRO A 177 11.45 -3.08 12.67
C PRO A 177 11.10 -3.89 13.93
N GLU A 178 11.55 -5.14 13.96
CA GLU A 178 11.53 -6.00 15.15
C GLU A 178 12.46 -5.50 16.27
#